data_AF-A0AAU5RC90-F1
#
_entry.id   AF-A0AAU5RC90-F1
#
_cell.length_a   1.000
_cell.length_b   1.000
_cell.length_c   1.000
_cell.angle_alpha   90.00
_cell.angle_beta   90.00
_cell.angle_gamma   90.00
#
_symmetry.space_group_name_H-M   'P 1'
#
loop_
_entity.id
_entity.type
_entity.pdbx_description
1 polymer ?
#
loop_
_entity_poly.entity_id
_entity_poly.type
_entity_poly.pdbx_seq_one_letter_code
_entity_poly.pdbx_strand_id
1 'polypeptide(L)'
;MTGQSAVAASQSSCDYKVLWPTAGVYEEPNPYSVIVKTKQAGDIVGAPGPGCEYASWVDNSYNVTYARVSTDAAADGVGWMRYEALVRV
;
A
#
# COMPACT_ATOMS: atom_id res chain seq x y z
N MET A 1 24.87 22.39 1.45
CA MET A 1 23.97 21.62 0.58
C MET A 1 24.51 20.21 0.50
N THR A 2 23.97 19.29 1.28
CA THR A 2 24.29 17.86 1.21
C THR A 2 22.95 17.14 1.14
N GLY A 3 22.59 16.73 -0.07
CA GLY A 3 21.36 16.02 -0.35
C GLY A 3 21.41 14.61 0.21
N GLN A 4 20.49 14.30 1.11
CA GLN A 4 20.08 12.93 1.40
C GLN A 4 18.92 12.59 0.47
N SER A 5 19.27 12.08 -0.72
CA SER A 5 18.33 11.41 -1.60
C SER A 5 18.26 9.94 -1.23
N ALA A 6 17.03 9.46 -1.04
CA ALA A 6 16.60 8.05 -1.01
C ALA A 6 17.09 7.22 0.19
N VAL A 7 16.27 6.50 0.94
CA VAL A 7 14.82 6.27 1.05
C VAL A 7 14.64 5.74 2.48
N ALA A 8 13.50 6.00 3.09
CA ALA A 8 13.15 5.50 4.42
C ALA A 8 13.26 3.97 4.48
N ALA A 9 14.38 3.46 5.00
CA ALA A 9 14.53 2.08 5.42
C ALA A 9 14.42 2.04 6.95
N SER A 10 13.32 2.56 7.48
CA SER A 10 12.86 2.11 8.78
C SER A 10 12.32 0.70 8.52
N GLN A 11 12.98 -0.32 9.05
CA GLN A 11 12.43 -1.68 9.12
C GLN A 11 11.11 -1.63 9.90
N SER A 12 10.04 -1.24 9.24
CA SER A 12 8.70 -1.32 9.77
C SER A 12 8.26 -2.75 9.48
N SER A 13 7.93 -3.49 10.53
CA SER A 13 7.41 -4.87 10.50
C SER A 13 6.04 -5.02 9.79
N CYS A 14 5.73 -4.12 8.86
CA CYS A 14 4.47 -3.96 8.14
C CYS A 14 4.68 -3.88 6.62
N ASP A 15 5.82 -4.36 6.14
CA ASP A 15 6.07 -4.43 4.70
C ASP A 15 5.25 -5.58 4.10
N TYR A 16 4.75 -5.34 2.90
CA TYR A 16 4.04 -6.32 2.11
C TYR A 16 4.77 -6.52 0.79
N LYS A 17 4.87 -7.78 0.35
CA LYS A 17 5.27 -8.12 -1.00
C LYS A 17 4.03 -8.31 -1.88
N VAL A 18 4.05 -7.72 -3.07
CA VAL A 18 2.99 -7.87 -4.06
C VAL A 18 3.09 -9.26 -4.71
N LEU A 19 1.97 -9.98 -4.74
CA LEU A 19 1.83 -11.33 -5.30
C LEU A 19 1.26 -11.34 -6.72
N TRP A 20 0.35 -10.43 -7.01
CA TRP A 20 -0.29 -10.39 -8.32
C TRP A 20 0.69 -9.87 -9.37
N PRO A 21 0.59 -10.33 -10.64
CA PRO A 21 1.42 -9.80 -11.72
C PRO A 21 1.41 -8.28 -11.76
N THR A 22 0.21 -7.72 -11.60
CA THR A 22 -0.04 -6.28 -11.53
C THR A 22 -1.09 -6.00 -10.47
N ALA A 23 -0.83 -5.03 -9.57
CA ALA A 23 -1.76 -4.59 -8.53
C ALA A 23 -1.85 -3.07 -8.48
N GLY A 24 -3.07 -2.54 -8.41
CA GLY A 24 -3.33 -1.12 -8.29
C GLY A 24 -3.23 -0.63 -6.84
N VAL A 25 -2.67 0.57 -6.67
CA VAL A 25 -2.77 1.40 -5.48
C VAL A 25 -3.90 2.39 -5.72
N TYR A 26 -4.98 2.23 -4.97
CA TYR A 26 -6.19 3.04 -5.01
C TYR A 26 -6.05 4.25 -4.07
N GLU A 27 -6.61 5.41 -4.46
CA GLU A 27 -6.71 6.60 -3.60
C GLU A 27 -7.56 6.33 -2.35
N GLU A 28 -8.70 5.66 -2.53
CA GLU A 28 -9.62 5.25 -1.49
C GLU A 28 -9.79 3.72 -1.52
N PRO A 29 -10.14 3.06 -0.39
CA PRO A 29 -10.19 1.61 -0.31
C PRO A 29 -11.45 1.01 -0.95
N ASN A 30 -11.81 1.41 -2.17
CA ASN A 30 -12.99 0.90 -2.87
C ASN A 30 -12.65 0.54 -4.33
N PRO A 31 -13.36 -0.41 -4.96
CA PRO A 31 -12.99 -0.93 -6.27
C PRO A 31 -13.20 0.07 -7.42
N TYR A 32 -13.98 1.13 -7.20
CA TYR A 32 -14.24 2.19 -8.17
C TYR A 32 -13.32 3.40 -7.98
N SER A 33 -12.45 3.37 -6.98
CA SER A 33 -11.49 4.43 -6.72
C SER A 33 -10.49 4.53 -7.86
N VAL A 34 -9.98 5.75 -8.06
CA VAL A 34 -8.85 6.02 -8.96
C VAL A 34 -7.65 5.19 -8.50
N ILE A 35 -6.98 4.56 -9.47
CA ILE A 35 -5.69 3.91 -9.27
C ILE A 35 -4.61 4.97 -9.50
N VAL A 36 -3.93 5.39 -8.44
CA VAL A 36 -2.89 6.43 -8.49
C VAL A 36 -1.51 5.88 -8.81
N LYS A 37 -1.29 4.59 -8.57
CA LYS A 37 -0.03 3.91 -8.89
C LYS A 37 -0.27 2.43 -9.15
N THR A 38 0.61 1.83 -9.94
CA THR A 38 0.58 0.39 -10.20
C THR A 38 1.87 -0.24 -9.68
N LYS A 39 1.74 -1.42 -9.07
CA LYS A 39 2.85 -2.24 -8.57
C LYS A 39 2.87 -3.58 -9.29
N GLN A 40 4.03 -4.21 -9.31
CA GLN A 40 4.28 -5.48 -9.97
C GLN A 40 4.59 -6.56 -8.93
N ALA A 41 4.42 -7.82 -9.30
CA ALA A 41 4.80 -8.95 -8.46
C ALA A 41 6.25 -8.81 -7.97
N GLY A 42 6.46 -8.98 -6.66
CA GLY A 42 7.76 -8.85 -6.01
C GLY A 42 8.08 -7.46 -5.46
N ASP A 43 7.33 -6.42 -5.83
CA ASP A 43 7.47 -5.09 -5.22
C ASP A 43 7.20 -5.17 -3.71
N ILE A 44 7.99 -4.42 -2.94
CA ILE A 44 7.77 -4.19 -1.52
C ILE A 44 7.03 -2.86 -1.32
N VAL A 45 5.95 -2.89 -0.55
CA VAL A 45 5.15 -1.73 -0.16
C VAL A 45 5.00 -1.70 1.36
N GLY A 46 5.35 -0.57 1.98
CA GLY A 46 5.27 -0.42 3.44
C GLY A 46 3.95 0.18 3.88
N ALA A 47 3.39 -0.29 5.00
CA ALA A 47 2.26 0.39 5.64
C ALA A 47 2.68 1.76 6.22
N PRO A 48 1.84 2.79 6.14
CA PRO A 48 2.14 4.08 6.77
C PRO A 48 1.96 4.01 8.28
N GLY A 49 2.99 4.43 9.02
CA GLY A 49 2.96 4.68 10.46
C GLY A 49 3.42 3.53 11.37
N PRO A 50 3.71 3.83 12.65
CA PRO A 50 4.10 2.84 13.64
C PRO A 50 2.89 1.99 14.06
N GLY A 51 3.00 0.66 13.93
CA GLY A 51 2.08 -0.29 14.57
C GLY A 51 1.36 -1.28 13.67
N CYS A 52 1.35 -1.15 12.33
CA CYS A 52 0.64 -2.05 11.40
C CYS A 52 -0.88 -2.26 11.63
N GLU A 53 -1.44 -1.83 12.77
CA GLU A 53 -2.74 -2.27 13.31
C GLU A 53 -3.95 -1.58 12.66
N TYR A 54 -3.74 -0.46 11.96
CA TYR A 54 -4.79 0.25 11.20
C TYR A 54 -4.67 0.04 9.69
N ALA A 55 -3.92 -0.96 9.26
CA ALA A 55 -3.53 -1.10 7.87
C ALA A 55 -4.58 -1.82 7.02
N SER A 56 -5.79 -2.12 7.50
CA SER A 56 -6.80 -2.74 6.64
C SER A 56 -8.19 -2.14 6.74
N TRP A 57 -8.86 -2.03 5.61
CA TRP A 57 -10.24 -1.58 5.49
C TRP A 57 -11.06 -2.65 4.77
N VAL A 58 -12.23 -2.99 5.34
CA VAL A 58 -13.13 -3.99 4.77
C VAL A 58 -14.29 -3.27 4.09
N ASP A 59 -14.34 -3.38 2.76
CA ASP A 59 -15.52 -2.98 2.01
C ASP A 59 -16.61 -4.02 2.20
N ASN A 60 -17.63 -3.70 3.01
CA ASN A 60 -18.76 -4.62 3.22
C ASN A 60 -19.70 -4.68 2.01
N SER A 61 -19.66 -3.70 1.10
CA SER A 61 -20.50 -3.70 -0.11
C SER A 61 -19.95 -4.65 -1.16
N TYR A 62 -18.62 -4.82 -1.22
CA TYR A 62 -17.93 -5.69 -2.18
C TYR A 62 -17.24 -6.90 -1.56
N ASN A 63 -17.26 -7.02 -0.23
CA ASN A 63 -16.55 -8.04 0.54
C ASN A 63 -15.06 -8.12 0.19
N VAL A 64 -14.41 -6.95 0.08
CA VAL A 64 -12.99 -6.83 -0.28
C VAL A 64 -12.24 -6.15 0.86
N THR A 65 -11.12 -6.75 1.26
CA THR A 65 -10.20 -6.13 2.22
C THR A 65 -9.07 -5.41 1.48
N TYR A 66 -8.78 -4.19 1.89
CA TYR A 66 -7.67 -3.39 1.39
C TYR A 66 -6.61 -3.24 2.46
N ALA A 67 -5.33 -3.26 2.06
CA ALA A 67 -4.19 -2.90 2.87
C ALA A 67 -3.80 -1.43 2.63
N ARG A 68 -3.48 -0.70 3.69
CA ARG A 68 -2.96 0.66 3.63
C ARG A 68 -1.48 0.65 3.28
N VAL A 69 -1.05 1.46 2.30
CA VAL A 69 0.33 1.53 1.81
C VAL A 69 0.80 2.98 1.71
N SER A 70 2.06 3.24 2.03
CA SER A 70 2.68 4.55 1.84
C SER A 70 2.98 4.77 0.37
N THR A 71 2.53 5.88 -0.20
CA THR A 71 2.82 6.23 -1.60
C THR A 71 2.80 7.74 -1.78
N ASP A 72 3.80 8.28 -2.47
CA ASP A 72 3.85 9.69 -2.88
C ASP A 72 2.79 10.05 -3.93
N ALA A 73 2.19 9.04 -4.58
CA ALA A 73 1.23 9.24 -5.65
C ALA A 73 -0.20 9.56 -5.17
N ALA A 74 -0.51 9.31 -3.90
CA ALA A 74 -1.80 9.62 -3.31
C ALA A 74 -1.79 11.01 -2.70
N ALA A 75 -2.93 11.71 -2.67
CA ALA A 75 -3.00 13.10 -2.23
C ALA A 75 -2.53 13.32 -0.78
N ASP A 76 -2.84 12.38 0.12
CA ASP A 76 -2.42 12.39 1.53
C ASP A 76 -1.19 11.51 1.82
N GLY A 77 -0.52 11.00 0.78
CA GLY A 77 0.66 10.14 0.93
C GLY A 77 0.32 8.67 1.25
N VAL A 78 -0.96 8.31 1.21
CA VAL A 78 -1.49 6.99 1.59
C VAL A 78 -2.36 6.45 0.47
N GLY A 79 -2.04 5.25 0.02
CA GLY A 79 -2.88 4.50 -0.89
C GLY A 79 -3.41 3.22 -0.26
N TRP A 80 -4.26 2.55 -1.01
CA TRP A 80 -4.89 1.30 -0.63
C TRP A 80 -4.63 0.25 -1.69
N MET A 81 -4.25 -0.95 -1.31
CA MET A 81 -4.06 -2.08 -2.24
C MET A 81 -4.94 -3.23 -1.80
N ARG A 82 -5.41 -4.08 -2.71
CA ARG A 82 -6.18 -5.26 -2.29
C ARG A 82 -5.32 -6.16 -1.43
N TYR A 83 -5.82 -6.54 -0.27
CA TYR A 83 -5.08 -7.37 0.67
C TYR A 83 -4.71 -8.74 0.07
N GLU A 84 -5.58 -9.30 -0.76
CA GLU A 84 -5.34 -10.56 -1.49
C GLU A 84 -4.21 -10.48 -2.54
N ALA A 85 -3.82 -9.27 -2.94
CA ALA A 85 -2.68 -9.04 -3.82
C ALA A 85 -1.35 -8.98 -3.07
N LEU A 86 -1.35 -9.15 -1.74
CA LEU A 86 -0.23 -8.88 -0.86
C LEU A 86 0.06 -10.07 0.06
N VAL A 87 1.32 -10.20 0.46
CA VAL A 87 1.75 -11.06 1.57
C VAL A 87 2.66 -10.26 2.49
N ARG A 88 2.49 -10.37 3.80
CA ARG A 88 3.36 -9.71 4.77
C ARG A 88 4.76 -10.31 4.72
N VAL A 89 5.80 -9.47 4.83
CA VAL A 89 7.21 -9.88 4.84
C VAL A 89 7.98 -9.30 6.02
#